data_AF-Q2YB44-F1
#
_entry.id   AF-Q2YB44-F1
#
_cell.length_a   1.000
_cell.length_b   1.000
_cell.length_c   1.000
_cell.angle_alpha   90.00
_cell.angle_beta   90.00
_cell.angle_gamma   90.00
#
_symmetry.space_group_name_H-M   'P 1'
#
loop_
_entity.id
_entity.type
_entity.pdbx_description
1 polymer ?
#
loop_
_entity_poly.entity_id
_entity_poly.type
_entity_poly.pdbx_seq_one_letter_code
_entity_poly.pdbx_strand_id
1 'polypeptide(L)'
;MMKKAKLVAVSYIFAIVTALLTTAVSFAEATEDADAKKIHNAITLNDYEARAKNHEDAAKEMQTKAQEQKRLLEQYKAKSYLYGRQAQDLQGHAHALARKYDNAAKAHIKEAESYRGMAIQLAEDTFCIPPTKNEHC
;
A
#
# COMPACT_ATOMS: atom_id res chain seq x y z
N MET A 1 -24.51 -38.06 37.88
CA MET A 1 -25.63 -37.12 37.61
C MET A 1 -25.22 -35.69 37.99
N MET A 2 -24.43 -34.99 37.15
CA MET A 2 -23.95 -33.62 37.43
C MET A 2 -23.64 -32.88 36.11
N LYS A 3 -24.64 -32.45 35.34
CA LYS A 3 -24.41 -31.64 34.12
C LYS A 3 -25.41 -30.51 33.86
N LYS A 4 -26.35 -30.25 34.77
CA LYS A 4 -27.41 -29.24 34.55
C LYS A 4 -27.14 -27.86 35.19
N ALA A 5 -26.18 -27.75 36.10
CA ALA A 5 -25.95 -26.51 36.86
C ALA A 5 -25.05 -25.47 36.16
N LYS A 6 -24.21 -25.85 35.19
CA LYS A 6 -23.29 -24.90 34.52
C LYS A 6 -23.95 -24.10 33.39
N LEU A 7 -25.05 -24.60 32.80
CA LEU A 7 -25.74 -23.91 31.71
C LEU A 7 -26.62 -22.74 32.21
N VAL A 8 -27.15 -22.82 33.43
CA VAL A 8 -27.99 -21.76 34.00
C VAL A 8 -27.14 -20.53 34.38
N ALA A 9 -25.95 -20.72 34.95
CA ALA A 9 -25.07 -19.62 35.32
C ALA A 9 -24.49 -18.88 34.10
N VAL A 10 -24.25 -19.56 32.97
CA VAL A 10 -23.77 -18.92 31.73
C VAL A 10 -24.88 -18.10 31.05
N SER A 11 -26.14 -18.53 31.16
CA SER A 11 -27.28 -17.74 30.64
C SER A 11 -27.53 -16.43 31.40
N TYR A 12 -27.19 -16.39 32.70
CA TYR A 12 -27.39 -15.21 33.53
C TYR A 12 -26.34 -14.12 33.27
N ILE A 13 -25.13 -14.49 32.89
CA ILE A 13 -24.05 -13.54 32.55
C ILE A 13 -24.32 -12.88 31.18
N PHE A 14 -24.97 -13.58 30.24
CA PHE A 14 -25.28 -13.03 28.92
C PHE A 14 -26.46 -12.04 28.94
N ALA A 15 -27.34 -12.12 29.94
CA ALA A 15 -28.50 -11.23 30.05
C ALA A 15 -28.18 -9.83 30.64
N ILE A 16 -27.03 -9.65 31.29
CA ILE A 16 -26.66 -8.38 31.93
C ILE A 16 -25.91 -7.45 30.95
N VAL A 17 -25.35 -7.97 29.85
CA VAL A 17 -24.60 -7.16 28.87
C VAL A 17 -25.51 -6.44 27.86
N THR A 18 -26.76 -6.88 27.69
CA THR A 18 -27.70 -6.30 26.71
C THR A 18 -28.57 -5.15 27.23
N ALA A 19 -28.41 -4.72 28.49
CA ALA A 19 -29.21 -3.66 29.10
C ALA A 19 -28.54 -2.26 29.08
N LEU A 20 -27.47 -2.07 28.29
CA LEU A 20 -26.87 -0.76 28.02
C LEU A 20 -27.20 -0.25 26.60
N LEU A 21 -28.41 -0.55 26.14
CA LEU A 21 -29.00 -0.07 24.89
C LEU A 21 -30.21 0.81 25.21
N THR A 22 -29.98 2.00 25.78
CA THR A 22 -30.88 3.16 25.64
C THR A 22 -30.32 4.34 26.44
N THR A 23 -29.56 5.23 25.80
CA THR A 23 -29.66 6.68 26.06
C THR A 23 -29.04 7.48 24.92
N ALA A 24 -29.84 8.44 24.45
CA ALA A 24 -29.50 9.60 23.62
C ALA A 24 -29.06 9.35 22.17
N VAL A 25 -30.06 9.30 21.29
CA VAL A 25 -29.93 9.87 19.94
C VAL A 25 -29.70 11.37 20.12
N SER A 26 -28.44 11.80 20.08
CA SER A 26 -28.10 13.20 19.86
C SER A 26 -27.93 13.40 18.36
N PHE A 27 -28.91 14.05 17.73
CA PHE A 27 -28.69 14.75 16.47
C PHE A 27 -27.73 15.91 16.76
N ALA A 28 -26.43 15.65 16.66
CA ALA A 28 -25.42 16.68 16.60
C ALA A 28 -25.26 17.10 15.13
N GLU A 29 -25.94 18.20 14.81
CA GLU A 29 -25.62 19.23 13.84
C GLU A 29 -24.63 18.84 12.72
N ALA A 30 -25.21 18.59 11.54
CA ALA A 30 -24.50 18.44 10.27
C ALA A 30 -23.90 19.78 9.82
N THR A 31 -22.82 20.22 10.46
CA THR A 31 -21.94 21.29 9.95
C THR A 31 -20.46 21.05 10.20
N GLU A 32 -20.06 20.18 11.15
CA GLU A 32 -18.63 19.85 11.38
C GLU A 32 -18.09 18.67 10.55
N ASP A 33 -18.96 17.86 9.97
CA ASP A 33 -18.59 16.63 9.23
C ASP A 33 -17.85 16.94 7.91
N ALA A 34 -18.19 18.06 7.26
CA ALA A 34 -17.56 18.48 6.01
C ALA A 34 -16.09 18.89 6.20
N ASP A 35 -15.78 19.64 7.26
CA ASP A 35 -14.41 20.07 7.57
C ASP A 35 -13.56 18.90 8.07
N ALA A 36 -14.11 18.04 8.92
CA ALA A 36 -13.44 16.82 9.36
C ALA A 36 -13.11 15.88 8.19
N LYS A 37 -14.06 15.68 7.26
CA LYS A 37 -13.87 14.89 6.04
C LYS A 37 -12.80 15.51 5.13
N LYS A 38 -12.80 16.83 4.95
CA LYS A 38 -11.79 17.53 4.14
C LYS A 38 -10.38 17.39 4.71
N ILE A 39 -10.23 17.52 6.03
CA ILE A 39 -8.95 17.29 6.73
C ILE A 39 -8.49 15.85 6.55
N HIS A 40 -9.40 14.88 6.73
CA HIS A 40 -9.08 13.47 6.53
C HIS A 40 -8.62 13.16 5.09
N ASN A 41 -9.34 13.67 4.09
CA ASN A 41 -8.98 13.50 2.68
C ASN A 41 -7.60 14.11 2.36
N ALA A 42 -7.30 15.29 2.92
CA ALA A 42 -5.99 15.92 2.73
C ALA A 42 -4.85 15.08 3.34
N ILE A 43 -5.05 14.49 4.52
CA ILE A 43 -4.08 13.58 5.15
C ILE A 43 -3.88 12.33 4.29
N THR A 44 -4.97 11.72 3.82
CA THR A 44 -4.93 10.50 2.99
C THR A 44 -4.27 10.75 1.63
N LEU A 45 -4.54 11.90 1.00
CA LEU A 45 -3.88 12.31 -0.24
C LEU A 45 -2.37 12.40 -0.06
N ASN A 46 -1.92 13.08 1.00
CA ASN A 46 -0.50 13.19 1.33
C ASN A 46 0.15 11.82 1.60
N ASP A 47 -0.56 10.86 2.22
CA ASP A 47 -0.07 9.49 2.41
C ASP A 47 0.10 8.76 1.05
N TYR A 48 -0.88 8.86 0.15
CA TYR A 48 -0.77 8.26 -1.18
C TYR A 48 0.37 8.85 -1.99
N GLU A 49 0.55 10.17 -1.97
CA GLU A 49 1.69 10.83 -2.64
C GLU A 49 3.04 10.39 -2.05
N ALA A 50 3.14 10.31 -0.72
CA ALA A 50 4.35 9.85 -0.06
C ALA A 50 4.68 8.40 -0.43
N ARG A 51 3.68 7.51 -0.46
CA ARG A 51 3.88 6.11 -0.90
C ARG A 51 4.29 6.02 -2.36
N ALA A 52 3.64 6.77 -3.25
CA ALA A 52 4.02 6.81 -4.67
C ALA A 52 5.49 7.19 -4.83
N LYS A 53 5.92 8.26 -4.15
CA LYS A 53 7.32 8.72 -4.17
C LYS A 53 8.29 7.67 -3.64
N ASN A 54 7.96 7.01 -2.51
CA ASN A 54 8.80 5.95 -1.95
C ASN A 54 9.00 4.80 -2.94
N HIS A 55 7.94 4.40 -3.65
CA HIS A 55 8.04 3.37 -4.68
C HIS A 55 8.83 3.84 -5.91
N GLU A 56 8.70 5.11 -6.32
CA GLU A 56 9.53 5.68 -7.40
C GLU A 56 11.01 5.69 -7.06
N ASP A 57 11.36 6.07 -5.83
CA ASP A 57 12.74 6.09 -5.39
C ASP A 57 13.32 4.67 -5.27
N ALA A 58 12.53 3.71 -4.76
CA ALA A 58 12.89 2.30 -4.78
C ALA A 58 13.07 1.77 -6.22
N ALA A 59 12.23 2.19 -7.18
CA ALA A 59 12.37 1.81 -8.57
C ALA A 59 13.69 2.32 -9.18
N LYS A 60 14.07 3.58 -8.90
CA LYS A 60 15.35 4.16 -9.34
C LYS A 60 16.54 3.41 -8.75
N GLU A 61 16.47 3.04 -7.46
CA GLU A 61 17.49 2.23 -6.82
C GLU A 61 17.64 0.86 -7.50
N MET A 62 16.52 0.17 -7.75
CA MET A 62 16.53 -1.12 -8.45
C MET A 62 17.08 -0.98 -9.88
N GLN A 63 16.72 0.07 -10.60
CA GLN A 63 17.26 0.32 -11.94
C GLN A 63 18.78 0.54 -11.91
N THR A 64 19.27 1.26 -10.90
CA THR A 64 20.72 1.48 -10.70
C THR A 64 21.44 0.16 -10.47
N LYS A 65 20.94 -0.68 -9.55
CA LYS A 65 21.48 -2.03 -9.31
C LYS A 65 21.43 -2.92 -10.55
N ALA A 66 20.36 -2.84 -11.34
CA ALA A 66 20.26 -3.58 -12.59
C ALA A 66 21.34 -3.16 -13.59
N GLN A 67 21.61 -1.87 -13.72
CA GLN A 67 22.67 -1.35 -14.59
C GLN A 67 24.07 -1.77 -14.13
N GLU A 68 24.34 -1.76 -12.82
CA GLU A 68 25.60 -2.26 -12.26
C GLU A 68 25.83 -3.73 -12.63
N GLN A 69 24.81 -4.57 -12.46
CA GLN A 69 24.91 -6.00 -12.81
C GLN A 69 25.08 -6.21 -14.32
N LYS A 70 24.44 -5.39 -15.17
CA LYS A 70 24.68 -5.39 -16.61
C LYS A 70 26.13 -5.02 -16.94
N ARG A 71 26.70 -4.00 -16.29
CA ARG A 71 28.12 -3.63 -16.48
C ARG A 71 29.07 -4.75 -16.05
N LEU A 72 28.81 -5.39 -14.91
CA LEU A 72 29.58 -6.54 -14.45
C LEU A 72 29.49 -7.72 -15.43
N LEU A 73 28.28 -8.02 -15.93
CA LEU A 73 28.08 -9.06 -16.93
C LEU A 73 28.93 -8.82 -18.18
N GLU A 74 28.95 -7.59 -18.70
CA GLU A 74 29.79 -7.24 -19.85
C GLU A 74 31.29 -7.40 -19.54
N GLN A 75 31.74 -7.04 -18.32
CA GLN A 75 33.11 -7.29 -17.90
C GLN A 75 33.44 -8.78 -17.81
N TYR A 76 32.56 -9.61 -17.22
CA TYR A 76 32.78 -11.05 -17.10
C TYR A 76 32.77 -11.76 -18.46
N LYS A 77 32.02 -11.24 -19.44
CA LYS A 77 32.08 -11.71 -20.83
C LYS A 77 33.39 -11.32 -21.50
N ALA A 78 33.74 -10.03 -21.43
CA ALA A 78 34.93 -9.48 -22.10
C ALA A 78 36.25 -10.01 -21.52
N LYS A 79 36.28 -10.29 -20.22
CA LYS A 79 37.47 -10.73 -19.48
C LYS A 79 37.32 -12.13 -18.90
N SER A 80 36.55 -13.00 -19.55
CA SER A 80 36.30 -14.37 -19.09
C SER A 80 37.60 -15.16 -18.80
N TYR A 81 38.65 -14.90 -19.58
CA TYR A 81 39.99 -15.48 -19.40
C TYR A 81 40.62 -15.22 -18.02
N LEU A 82 40.24 -14.14 -17.32
CA LEU A 82 40.72 -13.84 -15.97
C LEU A 82 40.10 -14.75 -14.90
N TYR A 83 38.92 -15.33 -15.17
CA TYR A 83 38.12 -16.06 -14.18
C TYR A 83 38.07 -17.57 -14.46
N GLY A 84 38.63 -18.02 -15.59
CA GLY A 84 38.68 -19.43 -15.96
C GLY A 84 37.29 -20.09 -15.93
N ARG A 85 37.16 -21.22 -15.22
CA ARG A 85 35.90 -21.97 -15.13
C ARG A 85 34.78 -21.18 -14.43
N GLN A 86 35.12 -20.30 -13.50
CA GLN A 86 34.14 -19.51 -12.73
C GLN A 86 33.47 -18.42 -13.57
N ALA A 87 34.01 -18.09 -14.75
CA ALA A 87 33.46 -17.05 -15.62
C ALA A 87 31.98 -17.28 -15.94
N GLN A 88 31.60 -18.54 -16.21
CA GLN A 88 30.22 -18.89 -16.56
C GLN A 88 29.25 -18.65 -15.39
N ASP A 89 29.64 -19.04 -14.17
CA ASP A 89 28.83 -18.84 -12.97
C ASP A 89 28.66 -17.35 -12.66
N LEU A 90 29.74 -16.57 -12.78
CA LEU A 90 29.70 -15.11 -12.60
C LEU A 90 28.79 -14.42 -13.61
N GLN A 91 28.88 -14.82 -14.89
CA GLN A 91 27.98 -14.30 -15.94
C GLN A 91 26.52 -14.68 -15.66
N GLY A 92 26.26 -15.94 -15.31
CA GLY A 92 24.91 -16.40 -14.97
C GLY A 92 24.32 -15.64 -13.79
N HIS A 93 25.11 -15.44 -12.73
CA HIS A 93 24.70 -14.73 -11.54
C HIS A 93 24.41 -13.25 -11.82
N ALA A 94 25.32 -12.54 -12.50
CA ALA A 94 25.12 -11.14 -12.85
C ALA A 94 23.90 -10.94 -13.77
N HIS A 95 23.71 -11.83 -14.74
CA HIS A 95 22.53 -11.81 -15.61
C HIS A 95 21.22 -12.03 -14.82
N ALA A 96 21.21 -12.99 -13.91
CA ALA A 96 20.05 -13.27 -13.06
C ALA A 96 19.72 -12.09 -12.15
N LEU A 97 20.72 -11.47 -11.51
CA LEU A 97 20.53 -10.29 -10.67
C LEU A 97 20.05 -9.08 -11.48
N ALA A 98 20.62 -8.83 -12.65
CA ALA A 98 20.17 -7.75 -13.54
C ALA A 98 18.67 -7.88 -13.85
N ARG A 99 18.23 -9.09 -14.23
CA ARG A 99 16.81 -9.38 -14.47
C ARG A 99 15.95 -9.23 -13.23
N LYS A 100 16.43 -9.70 -12.07
CA LYS A 100 15.71 -9.59 -10.80
C LYS A 100 15.45 -8.12 -10.46
N TYR A 101 16.47 -7.28 -10.57
CA TYR A 101 16.36 -5.86 -10.29
C TYR A 101 15.51 -5.11 -11.33
N ASP A 102 15.62 -5.42 -12.62
CA ASP A 102 14.74 -4.85 -13.65
C ASP A 102 13.26 -5.17 -13.35
N ASN A 103 12.96 -6.41 -12.95
CA ASN A 103 11.60 -6.81 -12.59
C ASN A 103 11.11 -6.13 -11.31
N ALA A 104 11.99 -5.98 -10.30
CA ALA A 104 11.67 -5.25 -9.08
C ALA A 104 11.39 -3.76 -9.38
N ALA A 105 12.19 -3.12 -10.23
CA ALA A 105 11.95 -1.74 -10.65
C ALA A 105 10.56 -1.57 -11.30
N LYS A 106 10.18 -2.47 -12.20
CA LYS A 106 8.84 -2.47 -12.82
C LYS A 106 7.72 -2.67 -11.81
N ALA A 107 7.90 -3.56 -10.83
CA ALA A 107 6.92 -3.78 -9.79
C ALA A 107 6.72 -2.53 -8.92
N HIS A 108 7.82 -1.86 -8.54
CA HIS A 108 7.75 -0.60 -7.81
C HIS A 108 7.08 0.51 -8.62
N ILE A 109 7.37 0.64 -9.93
CA ILE A 109 6.70 1.61 -10.81
C ILE A 109 5.19 1.38 -10.83
N LYS A 110 4.75 0.13 -11.02
CA LYS A 110 3.33 -0.22 -11.04
C LYS A 110 2.63 0.15 -9.73
N GLU A 111 3.29 -0.08 -8.60
CA GLU A 111 2.75 0.27 -7.30
C GLU A 111 2.68 1.80 -7.10
N ALA A 112 3.71 2.54 -7.56
CA ALA A 112 3.69 4.00 -7.54
C ALA A 112 2.54 4.57 -8.40
N GLU A 113 2.33 4.03 -9.60
CA GLU A 113 1.21 4.39 -10.47
C GLU A 113 -0.15 4.14 -9.80
N SER A 114 -0.28 3.04 -9.06
CA SER A 114 -1.49 2.73 -8.29
C SER A 114 -1.76 3.79 -7.22
N TYR A 115 -0.74 4.17 -6.44
CA TYR A 115 -0.89 5.21 -5.41
C TYR A 115 -1.19 6.59 -6.03
N ARG A 116 -0.59 6.93 -7.17
CA ARG A 116 -0.93 8.17 -7.90
C ARG A 116 -2.36 8.14 -8.42
N GLY A 117 -2.84 7.00 -8.92
CA GLY A 117 -4.23 6.83 -9.33
C GLY A 117 -5.21 7.05 -8.18
N MET A 118 -4.93 6.49 -7.00
CA MET A 118 -5.75 6.70 -5.80
C MET A 118 -5.71 8.16 -5.32
N ALA A 119 -4.56 8.83 -5.41
CA ALA A 119 -4.42 10.25 -5.10
C ALA A 119 -5.28 11.12 -6.03
N ILE A 120 -5.25 10.86 -7.34
CA ILE A 120 -6.07 11.58 -8.32
C ILE A 120 -7.56 11.37 -8.04
N GLN A 121 -8.00 10.13 -7.84
CA GLN A 121 -9.40 9.81 -7.53
C GLN A 121 -9.87 10.52 -6.26
N LEU A 122 -9.07 10.50 -5.19
CA LEU A 122 -9.42 11.18 -3.94
C LEU A 122 -9.46 12.71 -4.10
N ALA A 123 -8.57 13.28 -4.92
CA ALA A 123 -8.59 14.70 -5.23
C ALA A 123 -9.85 15.08 -6.03
N GLU A 124 -10.20 14.31 -7.05
CA GLU A 124 -11.44 14.46 -7.82
C GLU A 124 -12.67 14.37 -6.92
N ASP A 125 -12.77 13.34 -6.07
CA ASP A 125 -13.89 13.16 -5.13
C ASP A 125 -14.00 14.29 -4.10
N THR A 126 -12.86 14.88 -3.70
CA THR A 126 -12.83 16.00 -2.76
C THR A 126 -13.24 17.30 -3.42
N PHE A 127 -12.93 17.50 -4.72
CA PHE A 127 -13.33 18.67 -5.49
C PHE A 127 -14.77 18.56 -6.04
N CYS A 128 -15.23 17.36 -6.39
CA CYS A 128 -16.58 17.07 -6.89
C CYS A 128 -17.61 16.86 -5.77
N ILE A 129 -17.59 17.68 -4.70
CA ILE A 129 -18.69 17.77 -3.73
C ILE A 129 -19.64 18.86 -4.22
N PRO A 130 -20.66 18.58 -5.07
CA PRO A 130 -21.61 19.60 -5.45
C PRO A 130 -22.48 19.99 -4.24
N PRO A 131 -22.77 21.29 -4.03
CA PRO A 131 -23.62 21.74 -2.92
C PRO A 131 -25.06 21.22 -3.04
N THR A 132 -25.48 20.75 -4.21
CA THR A 132 -26.78 20.11 -4.42
C THR A 132 -26.64 18.99 -5.46
N LYS A 133 -27.24 17.83 -5.19
CA LYS A 133 -27.42 16.75 -6.16
C LYS A 133 -28.15 17.36 -7.36
N ASN A 134 -27.48 17.66 -8.47
CA ASN A 134 -28.01 17.85 -9.83
C ASN A 134 -26.98 18.42 -10.83
N GLU A 135 -25.74 18.72 -10.43
CA GLU A 135 -24.69 19.06 -11.39
C GLU A 135 -23.68 17.90 -11.51
N HIS A 136 -23.42 17.50 -12.75
CA HIS A 136 -22.34 16.60 -13.10
C HIS A 136 -21.02 17.38 -13.14
N CYS A 137 -20.01 16.85 -12.46
CA CYS A 137 -18.63 16.94 -12.95
C CYS A 137 -18.57 16.13 -14.27
#